data_AF-A0A6M5YV38-F1
#
_entry.id   AF-A0A6M5YV38-F1
#
_cell.length_a   1.000
_cell.length_b   1.000
_cell.length_c   1.000
_cell.angle_alpha   90.00
_cell.angle_beta   90.00
_cell.angle_gamma   90.00
#
_symmetry.space_group_name_H-M   'P 1'
#
loop_
_entity.id
_entity.type
_entity.pdbx_description
1 polymer ?
#
loop_
_entity_poly.entity_id
_entity_poly.type
_entity_poly.pdbx_seq_one_letter_code
_entity_poly.pdbx_strand_id
1 'polypeptide(L)'
;MGYHGDPTAPVDHVLVLAGEVRAGGLLVKAAWRSDSDRPGDDPLWSPALEAALLVGLDAFRQSDAVPPALAKSLTRPPGFDRKQRTMKKVAAVPPGPRRLPRLAVRYTFYAAYFAALGYVMYRYIEDDWVWICLVPVFISVLFVLPAFLLFARFEARRLFSAEPRKRAACAGAPDRPARCVVVGGGATGCLDSPSVRKHAADLEAAGFAHAGDWVRAPTDEPGAVRRVFRAPDGATYLSLVCRSRGVWPVAVEVQVQTFFPDGWRVESSNAPADGFWWGRTTAAHVFRVLPDVAGPLELFAAHAAEVARAAATANQTPAPHERFEQFIGRQEAIHEEERRQWALHPYSWSDHLRWYVDRPRKEYRR
;
A
#
# COMPACT_ATOMS: atom_id res chain seq x y z
N MET A 1 23.17 2.38 22.56
CA MET A 1 23.13 1.11 23.31
C MET A 1 22.72 0.02 22.35
N GLY A 2 23.68 -0.79 21.91
CA GLY A 2 23.42 -1.94 21.04
C GLY A 2 22.92 -3.12 21.88
N TYR A 3 21.87 -3.78 21.42
CA TYR A 3 21.32 -4.98 22.04
C TYR A 3 22.14 -6.17 21.53
N HIS A 4 23.02 -6.71 22.37
CA HIS A 4 23.66 -8.01 22.17
C HIS A 4 22.73 -9.08 22.75
N GLY A 5 21.83 -9.61 21.92
CA GLY A 5 21.08 -10.83 22.24
C GLY A 5 21.83 -12.03 21.69
N ASP A 6 22.05 -13.04 22.53
CA ASP A 6 22.65 -14.34 22.22
C ASP A 6 21.79 -15.08 21.17
N PRO A 7 22.31 -15.39 19.97
CA PRO A 7 21.56 -16.04 18.91
C PRO A 7 21.27 -17.53 19.13
N THR A 8 21.65 -18.10 20.29
CA THR A 8 21.53 -19.54 20.58
C THR A 8 20.47 -19.92 21.62
N ALA A 9 19.74 -18.95 22.18
CA ALA A 9 18.65 -19.25 23.11
C ALA A 9 17.48 -19.95 22.36
N PRO A 10 17.02 -21.14 22.79
CA PRO A 10 15.85 -21.78 22.21
C PRO A 10 14.63 -20.89 22.45
N VAL A 11 14.05 -20.39 21.37
CA VAL A 11 12.83 -19.58 21.43
C VAL A 11 11.65 -20.55 21.33
N ASP A 12 10.93 -20.74 22.44
CA ASP A 12 9.72 -21.56 22.44
C ASP A 12 8.63 -20.89 21.60
N HIS A 13 8.05 -21.62 20.65
CA HIS A 13 7.09 -21.12 19.66
C HIS A 13 5.84 -22.01 19.62
N VAL A 14 4.64 -21.53 19.98
CA VAL A 14 3.34 -22.17 19.65
C VAL A 14 2.25 -21.07 19.74
N LEU A 15 1.32 -20.83 18.81
CA LEU A 15 0.49 -21.71 17.97
C LEU A 15 0.53 -21.30 16.48
N VAL A 16 0.65 -22.32 15.63
CA VAL A 16 0.63 -22.23 14.16
C VAL A 16 -0.71 -22.79 13.67
N LEU A 17 -1.53 -21.98 13.00
CA LEU A 17 -2.60 -22.53 12.16
C LEU A 17 -1.95 -23.08 10.90
N ALA A 18 -1.56 -24.35 10.95
CA ALA A 18 -1.04 -25.12 9.84
C ALA A 18 -2.21 -25.78 9.10
N GLY A 19 -2.47 -25.34 7.86
CA GLY A 19 -3.27 -26.11 6.93
C GLY A 19 -2.35 -26.76 5.90
N GLU A 20 -2.38 -28.07 5.75
CA GLU A 20 -1.71 -28.71 4.61
C GLU A 20 -2.46 -28.35 3.33
N VAL A 21 -1.73 -27.78 2.37
CA VAL A 21 -2.18 -27.58 1.00
C VAL A 21 -1.60 -28.72 0.16
N ARG A 22 -2.38 -29.25 -0.80
CA ARG A 22 -1.93 -30.31 -1.71
C ARG A 22 -0.59 -29.96 -2.37
N ALA A 23 0.23 -30.98 -2.61
CA ALA A 23 1.65 -30.91 -3.00
C ALA A 23 2.67 -30.61 -1.88
N GLY A 24 2.29 -30.82 -0.61
CA GLY A 24 3.22 -30.74 0.53
C GLY A 24 3.53 -29.31 1.00
N GLY A 25 2.72 -28.32 0.59
CA GLY A 25 2.86 -26.93 1.02
C GLY A 25 2.15 -26.67 2.34
N LEU A 26 2.82 -26.03 3.30
CA LEU A 26 2.23 -25.68 4.60
C LEU A 26 1.67 -24.26 4.55
N LEU A 27 0.37 -24.08 4.82
CA LEU A 27 -0.25 -22.78 5.01
C LEU A 27 0.03 -22.30 6.43
N VAL A 28 0.90 -21.31 6.60
CA VAL A 28 1.22 -20.67 7.89
C VAL A 28 0.62 -19.27 7.91
N LYS A 29 -0.30 -18.99 8.84
CA LYS A 29 -0.97 -17.68 8.92
C LYS A 29 -0.30 -16.67 9.86
N ALA A 30 0.49 -17.06 10.87
CA ALA A 30 1.28 -16.13 11.67
C ALA A 30 2.33 -16.85 12.52
N ALA A 31 3.46 -16.19 12.78
CA ALA A 31 4.41 -16.56 13.83
C ALA A 31 4.34 -15.49 14.95
N TRP A 32 4.23 -15.93 16.20
CA TRP A 32 4.28 -15.07 17.39
C TRP A 32 5.66 -15.14 18.07
N ARG A 33 6.01 -14.10 18.84
CA ARG A 33 7.07 -14.15 19.86
C ARG A 33 6.45 -14.48 21.21
N SER A 34 7.09 -15.36 21.97
CA SER A 34 6.69 -15.85 23.30
C SER A 34 6.43 -14.75 24.35
N ASP A 35 6.99 -13.56 24.16
CA ASP A 35 7.08 -12.55 25.21
C ASP A 35 5.86 -11.62 25.27
N SER A 36 4.76 -11.94 24.56
CA SER A 36 3.47 -11.26 24.73
C SER A 36 2.63 -12.02 25.76
N ASP A 37 2.58 -11.49 26.97
CA ASP A 37 2.20 -12.21 28.19
C ASP A 37 0.77 -12.79 28.29
N ARG A 38 -0.13 -12.68 27.29
CA ARG A 38 -1.45 -13.37 27.34
C ARG A 38 -2.05 -13.74 25.97
N PRO A 39 -2.58 -14.97 25.82
CA PRO A 39 -3.56 -15.28 24.77
C PRO A 39 -4.89 -14.60 25.11
N GLY A 40 -5.01 -13.32 24.73
CA GLY A 40 -6.16 -12.48 25.06
C GLY A 40 -5.90 -10.97 24.98
N ASP A 41 -4.63 -10.55 24.96
CA ASP A 41 -4.26 -9.12 24.98
C ASP A 41 -4.15 -8.48 23.59
N ASP A 42 -4.47 -9.21 22.51
CA ASP A 42 -4.75 -8.59 21.22
C ASP A 42 -6.25 -8.25 21.13
N PRO A 43 -6.67 -6.97 21.22
CA PRO A 43 -8.07 -6.53 21.19
C PRO A 43 -8.79 -6.78 19.84
N LEU A 44 -8.18 -7.59 18.97
CA LEU A 44 -8.57 -7.88 17.59
C LEU A 44 -8.85 -9.36 17.33
N TRP A 45 -8.47 -10.28 18.23
CA TRP A 45 -8.88 -11.70 18.14
C TRP A 45 -10.30 -11.88 18.68
N SER A 46 -11.13 -12.65 17.99
CA SER A 46 -12.47 -13.01 18.48
C SER A 46 -12.85 -14.41 18.01
N PRO A 47 -13.68 -15.15 18.78
CA PRO A 47 -14.21 -16.45 18.35
C PRO A 47 -14.92 -16.40 16.99
N ALA A 48 -15.53 -15.25 16.65
CA ALA A 48 -16.18 -15.04 15.36
C ALA A 48 -15.17 -14.96 14.19
N LEU A 49 -14.00 -14.34 14.41
CA LEU A 49 -12.93 -14.30 13.42
C LEU A 49 -12.36 -15.70 13.19
N GLU A 50 -12.10 -16.43 14.26
CA GLU A 50 -11.63 -17.80 14.22
C GLU A 50 -12.58 -18.70 13.42
N ALA A 51 -13.88 -18.69 13.75
CA ALA A 51 -14.90 -19.44 13.01
C ALA A 51 -14.95 -19.05 11.52
N ALA A 52 -14.88 -17.77 11.20
CA ALA A 52 -14.88 -17.29 9.81
C ALA A 52 -13.64 -17.75 9.02
N LEU A 53 -12.48 -17.84 9.68
CA LEU A 53 -11.25 -18.33 9.08
C LEU A 53 -11.29 -19.84 8.87
N LEU A 54 -11.85 -20.59 9.80
CA LEU A 54 -12.05 -22.04 9.67
C LEU A 54 -13.02 -22.35 8.53
N VAL A 55 -14.17 -21.67 8.46
CA VAL A 55 -15.13 -21.79 7.34
C VAL A 55 -14.48 -21.45 6.00
N GLY A 56 -13.68 -20.38 5.97
CA GLY A 56 -12.93 -20.00 4.77
C GLY A 56 -11.91 -21.07 4.36
N LEU A 57 -11.18 -21.63 5.32
CA LEU A 57 -10.20 -22.69 5.09
C LEU A 57 -10.88 -23.95 4.56
N ASP A 58 -12.02 -24.33 5.10
CA ASP A 58 -12.80 -25.48 4.64
C ASP A 58 -13.39 -25.25 3.24
N ALA A 59 -13.89 -24.05 2.96
CA ALA A 59 -14.32 -23.67 1.61
C ALA A 59 -13.14 -23.75 0.61
N PHE A 60 -11.95 -23.31 1.02
CA PHE A 60 -10.74 -23.44 0.20
C PHE A 60 -10.36 -24.90 -0.01
N ARG A 61 -10.38 -25.74 1.03
CA ARG A 61 -10.12 -27.19 0.92
C ARG A 61 -11.06 -27.88 -0.06
N GLN A 62 -12.32 -27.45 -0.13
CA GLN A 62 -13.35 -28.04 -0.99
C GLN A 62 -13.30 -27.54 -2.43
N SER A 63 -12.94 -26.28 -2.65
CA SER A 63 -13.09 -25.63 -3.97
C SER A 63 -11.78 -25.21 -4.64
N ASP A 64 -10.65 -25.24 -3.93
CA ASP A 64 -9.34 -24.66 -4.32
C ASP A 64 -9.42 -23.17 -4.70
N ALA A 65 -10.58 -22.53 -4.48
CA ALA A 65 -10.83 -21.12 -4.74
C ALA A 65 -10.69 -20.31 -3.44
N VAL A 66 -9.99 -19.19 -3.49
CA VAL A 66 -9.92 -18.26 -2.34
C VAL A 66 -11.21 -17.45 -2.28
N PRO A 67 -12.01 -17.58 -1.20
CA PRO A 67 -13.11 -16.67 -0.97
C PRO A 67 -12.58 -15.23 -0.93
N PRO A 68 -13.20 -14.25 -1.62
CA PRO A 68 -12.79 -12.85 -1.57
C PRO A 68 -12.66 -12.32 -0.13
N ALA A 69 -13.49 -12.86 0.78
CA ALA A 69 -13.44 -12.59 2.20
C ALA A 69 -12.11 -13.04 2.83
N LEU A 70 -11.55 -14.20 2.48
CA LEU A 70 -10.24 -14.66 2.93
C LEU A 70 -9.09 -13.86 2.31
N ALA A 71 -9.15 -13.54 1.02
CA ALA A 71 -8.10 -12.75 0.35
C ALA A 71 -7.89 -11.38 1.02
N LYS A 72 -8.97 -10.76 1.51
CA LYS A 72 -8.93 -9.51 2.31
C LYS A 72 -8.76 -9.76 3.82
N SER A 73 -9.35 -10.82 4.39
CA SER A 73 -9.34 -11.06 5.85
C SER A 73 -8.08 -11.73 6.38
N LEU A 74 -7.33 -12.42 5.51
CA LEU A 74 -6.02 -12.99 5.83
C LEU A 74 -4.96 -11.91 6.03
N THR A 75 -5.18 -10.71 5.47
CA THR A 75 -4.31 -9.54 5.68
C THR A 75 -4.86 -8.54 6.68
N ARG A 76 -6.18 -8.49 6.94
CA ARG A 76 -6.81 -7.57 7.91
C ARG A 76 -8.10 -8.16 8.51
N PRO A 77 -8.24 -8.29 9.84
CA PRO A 77 -9.46 -8.80 10.45
C PRO A 77 -10.73 -8.06 9.98
N PRO A 78 -11.89 -8.72 9.81
CA PRO A 78 -13.18 -8.06 9.64
C PRO A 78 -13.42 -7.10 10.82
N GLY A 79 -13.61 -5.81 10.53
CA GLY A 79 -13.72 -4.77 11.56
C GLY A 79 -12.40 -4.10 11.95
N PHE A 80 -11.23 -4.66 11.61
CA PHE A 80 -9.93 -3.97 11.70
C PHE A 80 -9.93 -2.74 10.81
N ASP A 81 -10.43 -2.86 9.57
CA ASP A 81 -10.58 -1.70 8.70
C ASP A 81 -11.54 -0.67 9.29
N ARG A 82 -12.57 -1.05 10.05
CA ARG A 82 -13.50 -0.08 10.68
C ARG A 82 -12.86 0.60 11.88
N LYS A 83 -12.28 -0.15 12.82
CA LYS A 83 -11.59 0.40 14.01
C LYS A 83 -10.33 1.17 13.63
N GLN A 84 -9.47 0.65 12.74
CA GLN A 84 -8.35 1.41 12.19
C GLN A 84 -8.82 2.60 11.38
N ARG A 85 -9.89 2.53 10.58
CA ARG A 85 -10.38 3.71 9.86
C ARG A 85 -10.91 4.76 10.83
N THR A 86 -11.54 4.38 11.94
CA THR A 86 -11.93 5.32 13.00
C THR A 86 -10.71 5.89 13.73
N MET A 87 -9.77 5.05 14.19
CA MET A 87 -8.54 5.50 14.84
C MET A 87 -7.66 6.32 13.90
N LYS A 88 -7.47 5.92 12.65
CA LYS A 88 -6.76 6.69 11.62
C LYS A 88 -7.50 7.98 11.30
N LYS A 89 -8.83 7.99 11.31
CA LYS A 89 -9.61 9.23 11.19
C LYS A 89 -9.37 10.14 12.38
N VAL A 90 -9.26 9.66 13.61
CA VAL A 90 -8.99 10.52 14.78
C VAL A 90 -7.52 10.98 14.79
N ALA A 91 -6.60 10.05 14.60
CA ALA A 91 -5.16 10.22 14.72
C ALA A 91 -4.49 10.85 13.48
N ALA A 92 -5.13 10.88 12.32
CA ALA A 92 -4.55 11.47 11.12
C ALA A 92 -5.61 12.04 10.19
N VAL A 93 -5.21 13.03 9.39
CA VAL A 93 -5.98 13.41 8.22
C VAL A 93 -5.56 12.47 7.08
N PRO A 94 -6.50 11.78 6.41
CA PRO A 94 -6.19 10.99 5.23
C PRO A 94 -5.53 11.87 4.16
N PRO A 95 -4.53 11.37 3.41
CA PRO A 95 -4.09 12.08 2.22
C PRO A 95 -5.29 12.31 1.30
N GLY A 96 -5.35 13.50 0.71
CA GLY A 96 -6.38 13.89 -0.24
C GLY A 96 -6.17 15.29 -0.76
N PRO A 97 -6.81 15.68 -1.88
CA PRO A 97 -6.79 17.05 -2.41
C PRO A 97 -7.32 18.10 -1.43
N ARG A 98 -7.97 17.68 -0.35
CA ARG A 98 -8.49 18.50 0.76
C ARG A 98 -7.72 18.28 2.07
N ARG A 99 -6.49 17.74 2.07
CA ARG A 99 -5.74 17.48 3.31
C ARG A 99 -5.41 18.77 4.05
N LEU A 100 -4.86 19.78 3.39
CA LEU A 100 -4.56 21.08 4.01
C LEU A 100 -5.77 21.72 4.72
N PRO A 101 -6.93 21.92 4.07
CA PRO A 101 -8.07 22.50 4.76
C PRO A 101 -8.57 21.61 5.90
N ARG A 102 -8.52 20.28 5.76
CA ARG A 102 -8.86 19.35 6.87
C ARG A 102 -7.89 19.43 8.04
N LEU A 103 -6.59 19.59 7.77
CA LEU A 103 -5.56 19.82 8.79
C LEU A 103 -5.82 21.16 9.50
N ALA A 104 -6.05 22.23 8.74
CA ALA A 104 -6.35 23.55 9.27
C ALA A 104 -7.58 23.50 10.18
N VAL A 105 -8.70 22.91 9.71
CA VAL A 105 -9.92 22.75 10.52
C VAL A 105 -9.64 22.00 11.83
N ARG A 106 -8.82 20.93 11.81
CA ARG A 106 -8.48 20.20 13.04
C ARG A 106 -7.61 20.99 13.99
N TYR A 107 -6.58 21.65 13.49
CA TYR A 107 -5.73 22.49 14.34
C TYR A 107 -6.53 23.66 14.92
N THR A 108 -7.39 24.30 14.13
CA THR A 108 -8.30 25.35 14.60
C THR A 108 -9.30 24.81 15.63
N PHE A 109 -9.85 23.60 15.42
CA PHE A 109 -10.73 22.96 16.40
C PHE A 109 -10.03 22.74 17.74
N TYR A 110 -8.84 22.13 17.74
CA TYR A 110 -8.09 21.91 18.99
C TYR A 110 -7.66 23.24 19.64
N ALA A 111 -7.19 24.21 18.85
CA ALA A 111 -6.83 25.53 19.36
C ALA A 111 -8.02 26.25 20.01
N ALA A 112 -9.19 26.25 19.34
CA ALA A 112 -10.41 26.83 19.87
C ALA A 112 -10.90 26.10 21.13
N TYR A 113 -10.82 24.77 21.15
CA TYR A 113 -11.17 23.97 22.32
C TYR A 113 -10.29 24.31 23.52
N PHE A 114 -8.95 24.33 23.35
CA PHE A 114 -8.03 24.64 24.44
C PHE A 114 -8.15 26.10 24.90
N ALA A 115 -8.40 27.04 23.97
CA ALA A 115 -8.67 28.44 24.32
C ALA A 115 -9.98 28.59 25.12
N ALA A 116 -11.05 27.91 24.71
CA ALA A 116 -12.32 27.91 25.44
C ALA A 116 -12.18 27.27 26.82
N LEU A 117 -11.46 26.14 26.92
CA LEU A 117 -11.16 25.50 28.19
C LEU A 117 -10.37 26.43 29.11
N GLY A 118 -9.33 27.09 28.59
CA GLY A 118 -8.54 28.05 29.35
C GLY A 118 -9.36 29.27 29.81
N TYR A 119 -10.23 29.80 28.95
CA TYR A 119 -11.13 30.90 29.30
C TYR A 119 -12.16 30.50 30.37
N VAL A 120 -12.76 29.32 30.25
CA VAL A 120 -13.67 28.75 31.24
C VAL A 120 -12.96 28.60 32.57
N MET A 121 -11.76 28.01 32.59
CA MET A 121 -10.96 27.87 33.80
C MET A 121 -10.67 29.22 34.44
N TYR A 122 -10.23 30.21 33.65
CA TYR A 122 -9.97 31.56 34.13
C TYR A 122 -11.19 32.17 34.83
N ARG A 123 -12.37 32.12 34.19
CA ARG A 123 -13.62 32.68 34.74
C ARG A 123 -14.05 32.04 36.06
N TYR A 124 -14.08 30.72 36.11
CA TYR A 124 -14.56 30.01 37.30
C TYR A 124 -13.54 29.97 38.45
N ILE A 125 -12.25 30.18 38.17
CA ILE A 125 -11.24 30.40 39.21
C ILE A 125 -11.46 31.78 39.88
N GLU A 126 -11.78 32.81 39.11
CA GLU A 126 -12.10 34.14 39.66
C GLU A 126 -13.34 34.10 40.58
N ASP A 127 -14.32 33.26 40.24
CA ASP A 127 -15.57 33.15 40.98
C ASP A 127 -15.52 32.17 42.17
N ASP A 128 -14.37 31.56 42.48
CA ASP A 128 -14.16 30.56 43.55
C ASP A 128 -14.87 29.19 43.33
N TRP A 129 -15.25 28.88 42.09
CA TRP A 129 -16.00 27.66 41.71
C TRP A 129 -15.09 26.57 41.13
N VAL A 130 -13.88 26.45 41.68
CA VAL A 130 -12.79 25.61 41.16
C VAL A 130 -13.20 24.14 40.95
N TRP A 131 -14.04 23.59 41.83
CA TRP A 131 -14.49 22.20 41.75
C TRP A 131 -15.31 21.89 40.48
N ILE A 132 -16.06 22.88 39.96
CA ILE A 132 -16.85 22.72 38.73
C ILE A 132 -15.95 22.65 37.50
N CYS A 133 -14.77 23.29 37.54
CA CYS A 133 -13.77 23.19 36.48
C CYS A 133 -13.03 21.86 36.43
N LEU A 134 -12.98 21.10 37.52
CA LEU A 134 -12.23 19.85 37.55
C LEU A 134 -12.80 18.81 36.59
N VAL A 135 -14.13 18.75 36.43
CA VAL A 135 -14.78 17.78 35.54
C VAL A 135 -14.39 18.00 34.07
N PRO A 136 -14.56 19.19 33.46
CA PRO A 136 -14.14 19.42 32.08
C PRO A 136 -12.62 19.28 31.91
N VAL A 137 -11.81 19.75 32.86
CA VAL A 137 -10.35 19.58 32.82
C VAL A 137 -9.97 18.11 32.83
N PHE A 138 -10.57 17.31 33.70
CA PHE A 138 -10.34 15.86 33.78
C PHE A 138 -10.69 15.16 32.47
N ILE A 139 -11.84 15.49 31.88
CA ILE A 139 -12.24 14.96 30.55
C ILE A 139 -11.24 15.39 29.47
N SER A 140 -10.81 16.65 29.47
CA SER A 140 -9.82 17.16 28.51
C SER A 140 -8.49 16.41 28.64
N VAL A 141 -7.99 16.21 29.87
CA VAL A 141 -6.71 15.53 30.13
C VAL A 141 -6.78 14.05 29.79
N LEU A 142 -7.89 13.36 30.04
CA LEU A 142 -8.02 11.93 29.76
C LEU A 142 -8.31 11.61 28.30
N PHE A 143 -9.06 12.46 27.59
CA PHE A 143 -9.56 12.12 26.26
C PHE A 143 -9.05 13.07 25.18
N VAL A 144 -9.18 14.38 25.37
CA VAL A 144 -8.93 15.36 24.30
C VAL A 144 -7.44 15.61 24.09
N LEU A 145 -6.67 15.78 25.17
CA LEU A 145 -5.23 15.98 25.13
C LEU A 145 -4.51 14.75 24.54
N PRO A 146 -4.78 13.51 24.96
CA PRO A 146 -4.19 12.33 24.33
C PRO A 146 -4.57 12.20 22.85
N ALA A 147 -5.83 12.50 22.48
CA ALA A 147 -6.24 12.50 21.08
C ALA A 147 -5.48 13.55 20.24
N PHE A 148 -5.30 14.76 20.78
CA PHE A 148 -4.50 15.81 20.14
C PHE A 148 -3.03 15.40 20.03
N LEU A 149 -2.41 14.90 21.10
CA LEU A 149 -1.01 14.46 21.10
C LEU A 149 -0.79 13.30 20.13
N LEU A 150 -1.71 12.35 20.08
CA LEU A 150 -1.69 11.26 19.10
C LEU A 150 -1.74 11.82 17.68
N PHE A 151 -2.68 12.73 17.42
CA PHE A 151 -2.81 13.42 16.13
C PHE A 151 -1.54 14.17 15.74
N ALA A 152 -1.05 15.05 16.60
CA ALA A 152 0.16 15.83 16.38
C ALA A 152 1.38 14.93 16.14
N ARG A 153 1.54 13.85 16.93
CA ARG A 153 2.64 12.88 16.77
C ARG A 153 2.56 12.15 15.43
N PHE A 154 1.37 11.73 15.00
CA PHE A 154 1.20 11.06 13.71
C PHE A 154 1.50 12.01 12.54
N GLU A 155 1.00 13.25 12.59
CA GLU A 155 1.25 14.24 11.55
C GLU A 155 2.73 14.67 11.53
N ALA A 156 3.35 14.89 12.69
CA ALA A 156 4.78 15.18 12.80
C ALA A 156 5.65 14.02 12.29
N ARG A 157 5.31 12.76 12.62
CA ARG A 157 6.00 11.59 12.05
C ARG A 157 5.87 11.52 10.54
N ARG A 158 4.68 11.82 10.00
CA ARG A 158 4.45 11.87 8.55
C ARG A 158 5.22 12.99 7.87
N LEU A 159 5.37 14.15 8.50
CA LEU A 159 6.04 15.31 7.90
C LEU A 159 7.56 15.29 8.08
N PHE A 160 8.04 14.88 9.25
CA PHE A 160 9.47 15.00 9.61
C PHE A 160 10.19 13.66 9.59
N SER A 161 9.55 12.58 10.06
CA SER A 161 10.22 11.27 10.13
C SER A 161 10.15 10.49 8.82
N ALA A 162 9.18 10.81 7.95
CA ALA A 162 9.05 10.15 6.65
C ALA A 162 9.98 10.73 5.59
N GLU A 163 10.37 12.00 5.68
CA GLU A 163 11.28 12.63 4.69
C GLU A 163 12.64 11.91 4.64
N PRO A 164 13.37 11.70 5.74
CA PRO A 164 14.69 11.07 5.68
C PRO A 164 14.61 9.62 5.18
N ARG A 165 13.55 8.90 5.56
CA ARG A 165 13.30 7.53 5.08
C ARG A 165 13.04 7.51 3.59
N LYS A 166 12.27 8.47 3.08
CA LYS A 166 11.99 8.58 1.65
C LYS A 166 13.21 9.02 0.87
N ARG A 167 13.96 9.98 1.39
CA ARG A 167 15.23 10.42 0.83
C ARG A 167 16.25 9.28 0.78
N ALA A 168 16.37 8.49 1.85
CA ALA A 168 17.22 7.30 1.87
C ALA A 168 16.76 6.24 0.87
N ALA A 169 15.45 5.98 0.76
CA ALA A 169 14.91 5.07 -0.26
C ALA A 169 15.19 5.55 -1.70
N CYS A 170 15.20 6.86 -1.95
CA CYS A 170 15.59 7.45 -3.24
C CYS A 170 17.10 7.46 -3.49
N ALA A 171 17.88 7.76 -2.46
CA ALA A 171 19.33 7.77 -2.53
C ALA A 171 19.90 6.36 -2.68
N GLY A 172 19.19 5.36 -2.11
CA GLY A 172 19.47 3.93 -2.29
C GLY A 172 19.01 3.37 -3.63
N ALA A 173 18.64 4.21 -4.60
CA ALA A 173 18.54 3.76 -5.98
C ALA A 173 19.91 3.16 -6.36
N PRO A 174 19.96 1.90 -6.80
CA PRO A 174 21.23 1.19 -6.92
C PRO A 174 22.20 1.95 -7.82
N ASP A 175 23.48 1.98 -7.44
CA ASP A 175 24.57 2.55 -8.26
C ASP A 175 24.62 1.90 -9.66
N ARG A 176 24.01 0.72 -9.79
CA ARG A 176 23.88 -0.03 -11.04
C ARG A 176 22.44 0.05 -11.58
N PRO A 177 22.26 0.07 -12.91
CA PRO A 177 20.95 0.02 -13.53
C PRO A 177 20.20 -1.23 -13.04
N ALA A 178 18.93 -1.04 -12.70
CA ALA A 178 18.07 -2.15 -12.32
C ALA A 178 17.83 -3.05 -13.54
N ARG A 179 18.16 -4.34 -13.41
CA ARG A 179 17.90 -5.34 -14.43
C ARG A 179 16.55 -5.99 -14.21
N CYS A 180 15.84 -6.28 -15.28
CA CYS A 180 14.59 -7.03 -15.25
C CYS A 180 14.92 -8.47 -15.66
N VAL A 181 15.00 -9.36 -14.66
CA VAL A 181 15.36 -10.76 -14.88
C VAL A 181 14.09 -11.55 -15.13
N VAL A 182 14.01 -12.20 -16.29
CA VAL A 182 12.90 -13.10 -16.63
C VAL A 182 12.95 -14.31 -15.71
N VAL A 183 11.82 -14.65 -15.12
CA VAL A 183 11.68 -15.78 -14.20
C VAL A 183 11.06 -16.94 -14.97
N GLY A 184 11.76 -18.08 -14.98
CA GLY A 184 11.21 -19.32 -15.54
C GLY A 184 10.00 -19.81 -14.73
N GLY A 185 9.03 -20.44 -15.40
CA GLY A 185 7.86 -21.02 -14.75
C GLY A 185 8.28 -21.99 -13.64
N GLY A 186 7.91 -21.68 -12.39
CA GLY A 186 8.22 -22.50 -11.20
C GLY A 186 9.28 -21.93 -10.25
N ALA A 187 10.00 -20.87 -10.61
CA ALA A 187 11.15 -20.41 -9.80
C ALA A 187 10.80 -19.52 -8.59
N THR A 188 9.52 -19.18 -8.37
CA THR A 188 9.12 -18.35 -7.22
C THR A 188 7.80 -18.82 -6.61
N GLY A 189 7.85 -19.38 -5.40
CA GLY A 189 6.66 -19.91 -4.70
C GLY A 189 5.56 -18.86 -4.41
N CYS A 190 5.79 -17.57 -4.69
CA CYS A 190 4.75 -16.56 -4.64
C CYS A 190 3.77 -16.61 -5.82
N LEU A 191 4.19 -17.15 -6.97
CA LEU A 191 3.34 -17.27 -8.17
C LEU A 191 2.29 -18.37 -8.03
N ASP A 192 2.56 -19.36 -7.18
CA ASP A 192 1.62 -20.44 -6.86
C ASP A 192 0.57 -20.02 -5.81
N SER A 193 0.62 -18.77 -5.35
CA SER A 193 -0.35 -18.19 -4.44
C SER A 193 -1.78 -18.30 -4.98
N PRO A 194 -2.74 -18.82 -4.20
CA PRO A 194 -4.15 -18.89 -4.58
C PRO A 194 -4.73 -17.55 -5.04
N SER A 195 -4.30 -16.43 -4.47
CA SER A 195 -4.70 -15.09 -4.95
C SER A 195 -4.15 -14.79 -6.35
N VAL A 196 -2.91 -15.19 -6.64
CA VAL A 196 -2.28 -15.00 -7.95
C VAL A 196 -2.93 -15.91 -8.99
N ARG A 197 -3.14 -17.19 -8.65
CA ARG A 197 -3.85 -18.16 -9.51
C ARG A 197 -5.26 -17.68 -9.85
N LYS A 198 -6.02 -17.21 -8.86
CA LYS A 198 -7.36 -16.67 -9.07
C LYS A 198 -7.33 -15.47 -10.02
N HIS A 199 -6.50 -14.47 -9.75
CA HIS A 199 -6.42 -13.29 -10.61
C HIS A 199 -5.93 -13.61 -12.02
N ALA A 200 -5.01 -14.56 -12.17
CA ALA A 200 -4.57 -15.05 -13.47
C ALA A 200 -5.73 -15.72 -14.23
N ALA A 201 -6.47 -16.61 -13.58
CA ALA A 201 -7.63 -17.27 -14.17
C ALA A 201 -8.73 -16.28 -14.57
N ASP A 202 -9.02 -15.30 -13.71
CA ASP A 202 -10.00 -14.23 -14.00
C ASP A 202 -9.58 -13.40 -15.23
N LEU A 203 -8.27 -13.15 -15.41
CA LEU A 203 -7.72 -12.44 -16.56
C LEU A 203 -7.78 -13.28 -17.84
N GLU A 204 -7.36 -14.54 -17.77
CA GLU A 204 -7.42 -15.47 -18.90
C GLU A 204 -8.86 -15.68 -19.39
N ALA A 205 -9.82 -15.82 -18.46
CA ALA A 205 -11.24 -15.90 -18.77
C ALA A 205 -11.77 -14.61 -19.45
N ALA A 206 -11.16 -13.46 -19.18
CA ALA A 206 -11.45 -12.19 -19.84
C ALA A 206 -10.69 -11.97 -21.17
N GLY A 207 -9.95 -12.98 -21.66
CA GLY A 207 -9.24 -12.93 -22.92
C GLY A 207 -7.83 -12.33 -22.85
N PHE A 208 -7.27 -12.14 -21.65
CA PHE A 208 -5.88 -11.74 -21.50
C PHE A 208 -4.95 -12.94 -21.76
N ALA A 209 -3.81 -12.68 -22.40
CA ALA A 209 -2.79 -13.70 -22.66
C ALA A 209 -1.57 -13.49 -21.75
N HIS A 210 -1.12 -14.52 -21.05
CA HIS A 210 0.12 -14.47 -20.26
C HIS A 210 1.32 -14.22 -21.18
N ALA A 211 2.13 -13.20 -20.86
CA ALA A 211 3.30 -12.81 -21.65
C ALA A 211 4.62 -13.31 -21.03
N GLY A 212 4.68 -13.38 -19.69
CA GLY A 212 5.85 -13.82 -18.95
C GLY A 212 5.93 -13.21 -17.55
N ASP A 213 6.91 -13.69 -16.79
CA ASP A 213 7.14 -13.29 -15.39
C ASP A 213 8.54 -12.68 -15.26
N TRP A 214 8.70 -11.63 -14.46
CA TRP A 214 10.02 -11.02 -14.22
C TRP A 214 10.18 -10.45 -12.81
N VAL A 215 11.44 -10.31 -12.38
CA VAL A 215 11.84 -9.68 -11.11
C VAL A 215 12.85 -8.57 -11.35
N ARG A 216 12.86 -7.58 -10.46
CA ARG A 216 13.85 -6.50 -10.49
C ARG A 216 15.10 -6.95 -9.71
N ALA A 217 16.27 -6.82 -10.32
CA ALA A 217 17.57 -7.07 -9.72
C ALA A 217 18.45 -5.80 -9.74
N PRO A 218 19.41 -5.63 -8.79
CA PRO A 218 19.57 -6.44 -7.58
C PRO A 218 18.46 -6.12 -6.58
N THR A 219 17.91 -7.13 -5.92
CA THR A 219 17.05 -6.95 -4.76
C THR A 219 17.60 -7.81 -3.63
N ASP A 220 17.99 -7.17 -2.52
CA ASP A 220 18.49 -7.83 -1.30
C ASP A 220 17.35 -8.51 -0.50
N GLU A 221 16.09 -8.25 -0.87
CA GLU A 221 14.90 -8.94 -0.41
C GLU A 221 14.32 -9.79 -1.56
N PRO A 222 13.61 -10.91 -1.30
CA PRO A 222 12.91 -11.65 -2.34
C PRO A 222 11.96 -10.71 -3.10
N GLY A 223 12.42 -10.27 -4.27
CA GLY A 223 11.84 -9.17 -5.02
C GLY A 223 10.38 -9.43 -5.38
N ALA A 224 9.62 -8.35 -5.53
CA ALA A 224 8.29 -8.44 -6.07
C ALA A 224 8.34 -9.10 -7.46
N VAL A 225 7.70 -10.25 -7.62
CA VAL A 225 7.57 -10.93 -8.92
C VAL A 225 6.42 -10.27 -9.67
N ARG A 226 6.66 -9.89 -10.91
CA ARG A 226 5.64 -9.31 -11.78
C ARG A 226 5.25 -10.33 -12.83
N ARG A 227 3.99 -10.77 -12.76
CA ARG A 227 3.37 -11.59 -13.79
C ARG A 227 2.61 -10.72 -14.77
N VAL A 228 3.02 -10.75 -16.04
CA VAL A 228 2.56 -9.81 -17.06
C VAL A 228 1.60 -10.50 -18.02
N PHE A 229 0.50 -9.81 -18.34
CA PHE A 229 -0.52 -10.21 -19.29
C PHE A 229 -0.69 -9.15 -20.38
N ARG A 230 -0.91 -9.61 -21.61
CA ARG A 230 -1.37 -8.81 -22.75
C ARG A 230 -2.89 -8.76 -22.75
N ALA A 231 -3.44 -7.55 -22.78
CA ALA A 231 -4.88 -7.34 -22.84
C ALA A 231 -5.48 -7.69 -24.22
N PRO A 232 -6.77 -8.00 -24.32
CA PRO A 232 -7.41 -8.28 -25.62
C PRO A 232 -7.49 -7.06 -26.55
N ASP A 233 -7.16 -5.86 -26.07
CA ASP A 233 -7.10 -4.63 -26.88
C ASP A 233 -5.87 -4.53 -27.79
N GLY A 234 -4.90 -5.44 -27.65
CA GLY A 234 -3.68 -5.50 -28.46
C GLY A 234 -2.63 -4.43 -28.15
N ALA A 235 -2.80 -3.61 -27.11
CA ALA A 235 -1.87 -2.52 -26.77
C ALA A 235 -1.52 -2.40 -25.28
N THR A 236 -2.40 -2.84 -24.38
CA THR A 236 -2.27 -2.65 -22.93
C THR A 236 -1.66 -3.87 -22.24
N TYR A 237 -0.77 -3.63 -21.28
CA TYR A 237 -0.19 -4.65 -20.41
C TYR A 237 -0.77 -4.54 -19.01
N LEU A 238 -1.08 -5.68 -18.40
CA LEU A 238 -1.47 -5.76 -17.00
C LEU A 238 -0.46 -6.63 -16.25
N SER A 239 0.10 -6.08 -15.18
CA SER A 239 1.05 -6.76 -14.30
C SER A 239 0.43 -7.02 -12.93
N LEU A 240 0.47 -8.29 -12.50
CA LEU A 240 0.23 -8.69 -11.12
C LEU A 240 1.56 -8.62 -10.36
N VAL A 241 1.70 -7.64 -9.48
CA VAL A 241 2.88 -7.43 -8.64
C VAL A 241 2.71 -8.24 -7.35
N CYS A 242 3.39 -9.38 -7.30
CA CYS A 242 3.31 -10.36 -6.23
C CYS A 242 4.43 -10.12 -5.22
N ARG A 243 4.08 -9.77 -3.97
CA ARG A 243 5.07 -9.54 -2.90
C ARG A 243 4.94 -10.57 -1.79
N SER A 244 5.90 -11.49 -1.70
CA SER A 244 6.00 -12.39 -0.55
C SER A 244 6.61 -11.65 0.64
N ARG A 245 5.80 -11.25 1.60
CA ARG A 245 6.25 -10.70 2.90
C ARG A 245 6.07 -11.72 4.03
N GLY A 246 6.22 -13.00 3.73
CA GLY A 246 5.87 -14.08 4.68
C GLY A 246 4.37 -14.17 4.97
N VAL A 247 3.53 -13.64 4.08
CA VAL A 247 2.06 -13.68 4.20
C VAL A 247 1.49 -14.52 3.06
N TRP A 248 0.66 -15.50 3.40
CA TRP A 248 -0.06 -16.34 2.45
C TRP A 248 -1.59 -16.25 2.65
N PRO A 249 -2.38 -16.08 1.59
CA PRO A 249 -1.95 -15.89 0.20
C PRO A 249 -1.26 -14.53 0.02
N VAL A 250 -0.40 -14.47 -0.99
CA VAL A 250 0.35 -13.28 -1.36
C VAL A 250 -0.60 -12.12 -1.67
N ALA A 251 -0.30 -10.94 -1.14
CA ALA A 251 -0.97 -9.71 -1.54
C ALA A 251 -0.55 -9.34 -2.97
N VAL A 252 -1.55 -9.10 -3.83
CA VAL A 252 -1.36 -8.75 -5.23
C VAL A 252 -1.69 -7.28 -5.42
N GLU A 253 -0.71 -6.51 -5.89
CA GLU A 253 -0.95 -5.17 -6.44
C GLU A 253 -1.10 -5.30 -7.96
N VAL A 254 -2.01 -4.54 -8.54
CA VAL A 254 -2.24 -4.52 -9.99
C VAL A 254 -1.66 -3.23 -10.55
N GLN A 255 -0.94 -3.37 -11.65
CA GLN A 255 -0.37 -2.27 -12.41
C GLN A 255 -0.74 -2.46 -13.88
N VAL A 256 -1.22 -1.43 -14.55
CA VAL A 256 -1.65 -1.45 -15.95
C VAL A 256 -0.87 -0.38 -16.71
N GLN A 257 -0.36 -0.72 -17.89
CA GLN A 257 0.49 0.16 -18.70
C GLN A 257 0.12 0.08 -20.18
N THR A 258 0.01 1.23 -20.83
CA THR A 258 -0.13 1.35 -22.29
C THR A 258 0.91 2.32 -22.82
N PHE A 259 1.59 1.90 -23.88
CA PHE A 259 2.65 2.69 -24.51
C PHE A 259 2.17 3.32 -25.81
N PHE A 260 2.84 4.38 -26.22
CA PHE A 260 2.64 5.09 -27.48
C PHE A 260 3.97 5.11 -28.26
N PRO A 261 3.92 5.30 -29.60
CA PRO A 261 5.11 5.25 -30.46
C PRO A 261 6.21 6.24 -30.04
N ASP A 262 5.83 7.42 -29.56
CA ASP A 262 6.76 8.51 -29.24
C ASP A 262 7.42 8.37 -27.84
N GLY A 263 7.33 7.19 -27.25
CA GLY A 263 7.79 6.93 -25.87
C GLY A 263 6.83 7.45 -24.80
N TRP A 264 5.68 8.00 -25.20
CA TRP A 264 4.60 8.32 -24.27
C TRP A 264 4.05 7.05 -23.61
N ARG A 265 3.63 7.16 -22.34
CA ARG A 265 2.98 6.06 -21.64
C ARG A 265 1.90 6.53 -20.68
N VAL A 266 0.85 5.74 -20.58
CA VAL A 266 -0.17 5.84 -19.54
C VAL A 266 0.02 4.64 -18.62
N GLU A 267 -0.02 4.88 -17.32
CA GLU A 267 0.15 3.84 -16.32
C GLU A 267 -0.86 4.03 -15.18
N SER A 268 -1.41 2.94 -14.67
CA SER A 268 -2.35 2.96 -13.55
C SER A 268 -2.05 1.86 -12.54
N SER A 269 -2.31 2.12 -11.26
CA SER A 269 -2.15 1.11 -10.21
C SER A 269 -3.23 1.23 -9.13
N ASN A 270 -3.64 0.10 -8.55
CA ASN A 270 -4.52 0.06 -7.39
C ASN A 270 -3.79 -0.02 -6.04
N ALA A 271 -2.46 0.13 -6.04
CA ALA A 271 -1.70 0.08 -4.81
C ALA A 271 -2.05 1.26 -3.87
N PRO A 272 -1.92 1.10 -2.53
CA PRO A 272 -2.34 2.11 -1.57
C PRO A 272 -1.60 3.44 -1.77
N ALA A 273 -2.34 4.56 -1.85
CA ALA A 273 -1.79 5.91 -2.03
C ALA A 273 -0.72 6.29 -0.97
N ASP A 274 -0.86 5.78 0.26
CA ASP A 274 0.09 6.03 1.37
C ASP A 274 1.47 5.39 1.13
N GLY A 275 1.55 4.35 0.30
CA GLY A 275 2.77 3.63 -0.06
C GLY A 275 3.23 3.87 -1.50
N PHE A 276 2.37 4.43 -2.35
CA PHE A 276 2.71 4.66 -3.74
C PHE A 276 3.70 5.81 -3.89
N TRP A 277 4.87 5.45 -4.39
CA TRP A 277 5.89 6.38 -4.80
C TRP A 277 5.54 6.87 -6.20
N TRP A 278 5.25 8.15 -6.34
CA TRP A 278 5.16 8.78 -7.64
C TRP A 278 6.58 8.74 -8.24
N GLY A 279 6.80 7.83 -9.20
CA GLY A 279 7.91 7.99 -10.13
C GLY A 279 7.84 9.41 -10.69
N ARG A 280 8.97 10.08 -10.88
CA ARG A 280 8.93 11.42 -11.49
C ARG A 280 8.36 11.25 -12.90
N THR A 281 7.15 11.76 -13.12
CA THR A 281 6.56 11.81 -14.47
C THR A 281 7.36 12.78 -15.30
N THR A 282 7.80 12.32 -16.47
CA THR A 282 8.16 13.21 -17.57
C THR A 282 6.88 13.75 -18.21
N ALA A 283 7.01 14.76 -19.07
CA ALA A 283 5.89 15.22 -19.89
C ALA A 283 5.29 14.09 -20.77
N ALA A 284 6.06 13.02 -21.01
CA ALA A 284 5.65 11.82 -21.75
C ALA A 284 5.05 10.70 -20.87
N HIS A 285 4.70 10.97 -19.61
CA HIS A 285 4.20 9.94 -18.70
C HIS A 285 2.95 10.43 -17.95
N VAL A 286 1.83 9.77 -18.17
CA VAL A 286 0.60 9.93 -17.37
C VAL A 286 0.48 8.76 -16.40
N PHE A 287 0.60 9.02 -15.11
CA PHE A 287 0.44 8.00 -14.07
C PHE A 287 -0.81 8.26 -13.22
N ARG A 288 -1.57 7.21 -12.88
CA ARG A 288 -2.83 7.30 -12.11
C ARG A 288 -2.87 6.25 -11.00
N VAL A 289 -3.16 6.68 -9.76
CA VAL A 289 -3.39 5.77 -8.63
C VAL A 289 -4.88 5.69 -8.36
N LEU A 290 -5.44 4.48 -8.41
CA LEU A 290 -6.86 4.19 -8.23
C LEU A 290 -7.03 3.19 -7.05
N PRO A 291 -6.81 3.65 -5.80
CA PRO A 291 -6.70 2.75 -4.65
C PRO A 291 -8.02 2.11 -4.22
N ASP A 292 -9.15 2.65 -4.67
CA ASP A 292 -10.49 2.14 -4.36
C ASP A 292 -10.93 1.01 -5.32
N VAL A 293 -10.16 0.76 -6.38
CA VAL A 293 -10.44 -0.27 -7.39
C VAL A 293 -9.89 -1.62 -6.94
N ALA A 294 -10.78 -2.57 -6.66
CA ALA A 294 -10.41 -3.80 -5.99
C ALA A 294 -9.97 -4.92 -6.94
N GLY A 295 -10.44 -4.91 -8.19
CA GLY A 295 -10.22 -6.00 -9.16
C GLY A 295 -9.29 -5.62 -10.32
N PRO A 296 -8.53 -6.58 -10.89
CA PRO A 296 -7.70 -6.33 -12.07
C PRO A 296 -8.49 -5.83 -13.29
N LEU A 297 -9.67 -6.42 -13.55
CA LEU A 297 -10.52 -6.05 -14.68
C LEU A 297 -11.15 -4.66 -14.53
N GLU A 298 -11.57 -4.31 -13.31
CA GLU A 298 -12.08 -2.97 -13.00
C GLU A 298 -10.98 -1.91 -13.19
N LEU A 299 -9.74 -2.22 -12.80
CA LEU A 299 -8.60 -1.32 -13.00
C LEU A 299 -8.26 -1.17 -14.48
N PHE A 300 -8.32 -2.26 -15.25
CA PHE A 300 -8.14 -2.22 -16.70
C PHE A 300 -9.19 -1.36 -17.39
N ALA A 301 -10.48 -1.49 -17.02
CA ALA A 301 -11.54 -0.67 -17.60
C ALA A 301 -11.34 0.83 -17.30
N ALA A 302 -10.99 1.18 -16.05
CA ALA A 302 -10.65 2.55 -15.69
C ALA A 302 -9.43 3.07 -16.44
N HIS A 303 -8.39 2.23 -16.59
CA HIS A 303 -7.19 2.56 -17.36
C HIS A 303 -7.48 2.80 -18.84
N ALA A 304 -8.32 1.98 -19.46
CA ALA A 304 -8.69 2.15 -20.88
C ALA A 304 -9.35 3.51 -21.14
N ALA A 305 -10.17 4.00 -20.20
CA ALA A 305 -10.74 5.34 -20.28
C ALA A 305 -9.66 6.44 -20.21
N GLU A 306 -8.63 6.28 -19.37
CA GLU A 306 -7.49 7.20 -19.33
C GLU A 306 -6.68 7.17 -20.63
N VAL A 307 -6.43 5.97 -21.17
CA VAL A 307 -5.71 5.78 -22.43
C VAL A 307 -6.45 6.46 -23.57
N ALA A 308 -7.77 6.30 -23.66
CA ALA A 308 -8.59 6.97 -24.67
C ALA A 308 -8.49 8.50 -24.57
N ARG A 309 -8.54 9.05 -23.35
CA ARG A 309 -8.38 10.50 -23.12
C ARG A 309 -6.97 10.99 -23.51
N ALA A 310 -5.94 10.24 -23.15
CA ALA A 310 -4.55 10.55 -23.49
C ALA A 310 -4.31 10.48 -25.00
N ALA A 311 -4.79 9.42 -25.65
CA ALA A 311 -4.72 9.22 -27.10
C ALA A 311 -5.38 10.38 -27.87
N ALA A 312 -6.57 10.80 -27.46
CA ALA A 312 -7.27 11.94 -28.04
C ALA A 312 -6.52 13.26 -27.84
N THR A 313 -5.90 13.46 -26.67
CA THR A 313 -5.14 14.68 -26.36
C THR A 313 -3.82 14.76 -27.14
N ALA A 314 -3.13 13.63 -27.27
CA ALA A 314 -1.86 13.54 -27.98
C ALA A 314 -2.02 13.38 -29.50
N ASN A 315 -3.24 13.08 -29.97
CA ASN A 315 -3.53 12.66 -31.34
C ASN A 315 -2.67 11.46 -31.78
N GLN A 316 -2.58 10.45 -30.90
CA GLN A 316 -1.77 9.24 -31.10
C GLN A 316 -2.60 8.00 -30.85
N THR A 317 -2.25 6.92 -31.55
CA THR A 317 -2.77 5.58 -31.26
C THR A 317 -1.81 4.85 -30.32
N PRO A 318 -2.34 4.02 -29.40
CA PRO A 318 -1.52 3.12 -28.60
C PRO A 318 -0.63 2.24 -29.49
N ALA A 319 0.61 2.02 -29.06
CA ALA A 319 1.52 1.10 -29.71
C ALA A 319 1.03 -0.35 -29.49
N PRO A 320 1.08 -1.21 -30.52
CA PRO A 320 0.69 -2.59 -30.38
C PRO A 320 1.61 -3.33 -29.42
N HIS A 321 1.16 -4.48 -28.93
CA HIS A 321 1.99 -5.34 -28.11
C HIS A 321 3.27 -5.73 -28.84
N GLU A 322 4.37 -5.61 -28.10
CA GLU A 322 5.70 -6.01 -28.50
C GLU A 322 6.02 -7.39 -27.91
N ARG A 323 7.14 -7.98 -28.35
CA ARG A 323 7.62 -9.24 -27.75
C ARG A 323 7.94 -9.03 -26.27
N PHE A 324 7.81 -10.06 -25.46
CA PHE A 324 7.98 -9.90 -24.01
C PHE A 324 9.38 -9.40 -23.66
N GLU A 325 10.41 -9.82 -24.39
CA GLU A 325 11.79 -9.35 -24.24
C GLU A 325 11.93 -7.84 -24.53
N GLN A 326 11.18 -7.33 -25.50
CA GLN A 326 11.15 -5.90 -25.82
C GLN A 326 10.44 -5.12 -24.71
N PHE A 327 9.33 -5.65 -24.19
CA PHE A 327 8.65 -5.09 -23.02
C PHE A 327 9.59 -5.03 -21.81
N ILE A 328 10.36 -6.09 -21.56
CA ILE A 328 11.37 -6.13 -20.50
C ILE A 328 12.45 -5.05 -20.71
N GLY A 329 13.00 -4.93 -21.92
CA GLY A 329 13.95 -3.87 -22.26
C GLY A 329 13.36 -2.46 -22.05
N ARG A 330 12.06 -2.28 -22.32
CA ARG A 330 11.35 -1.02 -22.04
C ARG A 330 11.23 -0.75 -20.54
N GLN A 331 10.93 -1.77 -19.72
CA GLN A 331 10.92 -1.62 -18.26
C GLN A 331 12.30 -1.27 -17.70
N GLU A 332 13.37 -1.85 -18.24
CA GLU A 332 14.74 -1.48 -17.86
C GLU A 332 15.06 -0.03 -18.21
N ALA A 333 14.71 0.42 -19.43
CA ALA A 333 14.89 1.81 -19.85
C ALA A 333 14.11 2.78 -18.96
N ILE A 334 12.88 2.43 -18.57
CA ILE A 334 12.06 3.19 -17.62
C ILE A 334 12.75 3.31 -16.26
N HIS A 335 13.22 2.20 -15.70
CA HIS A 335 13.90 2.22 -14.41
C HIS A 335 15.21 3.00 -14.44
N GLU A 336 15.96 2.93 -15.54
CA GLU A 336 17.18 3.69 -15.74
C GLU A 336 16.90 5.19 -15.85
N GLU A 337 15.85 5.57 -16.56
CA GLU A 337 15.41 6.97 -16.64
C GLU A 337 14.97 7.48 -15.26
N GLU A 338 14.18 6.71 -14.51
CA GLU A 338 13.81 7.05 -13.13
C GLU A 338 15.05 7.22 -12.23
N ARG A 339 16.04 6.33 -12.35
CA ARG A 339 17.32 6.42 -11.62
C ARG A 339 18.05 7.72 -11.97
N ARG A 340 18.20 8.04 -13.25
CA ARG A 340 18.84 9.28 -13.72
C ARG A 340 18.13 10.52 -13.19
N GLN A 341 16.80 10.52 -13.19
CA GLN A 341 16.03 11.65 -12.68
C GLN A 341 16.21 11.85 -11.18
N TRP A 342 16.32 10.77 -10.40
CA TRP A 342 16.62 10.88 -8.97
C TRP A 342 18.06 11.29 -8.68
N ALA A 343 19.01 10.90 -9.54
CA ALA A 343 20.39 11.37 -9.45
C ALA A 343 20.51 12.88 -9.76
N LEU A 344 19.86 13.34 -10.84
CA LEU A 344 19.86 14.75 -11.25
C LEU A 344 19.07 15.64 -10.29
N HIS A 345 18.02 15.08 -9.71
CA HIS A 345 17.11 15.80 -8.85
C HIS A 345 16.73 14.94 -7.64
N PRO A 346 17.61 14.87 -6.62
CA PRO A 346 17.34 14.10 -5.42
C PRO A 346 16.03 14.50 -4.75
N TYR A 347 15.44 13.55 -4.02
CA TYR A 347 14.23 13.79 -3.25
C TYR A 347 14.42 14.97 -2.31
N SER A 348 13.59 16.00 -2.49
CA SER A 348 13.70 17.26 -1.77
C SER A 348 12.57 17.44 -0.75
N TRP A 349 12.75 18.39 0.17
CA TRP A 349 11.68 18.82 1.07
C TRP A 349 10.44 19.35 0.33
N SER A 350 10.61 19.95 -0.85
CA SER A 350 9.49 20.39 -1.70
C SER A 350 8.67 19.19 -2.21
N ASP A 351 9.35 18.13 -2.65
CA ASP A 351 8.68 16.88 -3.05
C ASP A 351 7.99 16.23 -1.84
N HIS A 352 8.63 16.28 -0.66
CA HIS A 352 8.04 15.79 0.58
C HIS A 352 6.79 16.54 0.99
N LEU A 353 6.81 17.87 0.97
CA LEU A 353 5.67 18.71 1.29
C LEU A 353 4.52 18.50 0.31
N ARG A 354 4.80 18.28 -0.99
CA ARG A 354 3.77 17.97 -1.99
C ARG A 354 3.11 16.61 -1.74
N TRP A 355 3.93 15.59 -1.49
CA TRP A 355 3.44 14.27 -1.09
C TRP A 355 2.62 14.36 0.21
N TYR A 356 3.12 15.09 1.20
CA TYR A 356 2.43 15.27 2.47
C TYR A 356 1.11 16.00 2.27
N VAL A 357 1.06 17.13 1.58
CA VAL A 357 -0.18 17.87 1.36
C VAL A 357 -1.18 17.15 0.44
N ASP A 358 -0.76 16.06 -0.21
CA ASP A 358 -1.50 15.34 -1.25
C ASP A 358 -2.04 16.30 -2.32
N ARG A 359 -1.12 17.17 -2.77
CA ARG A 359 -1.19 17.71 -4.11
C ARG A 359 -0.43 16.74 -4.99
N PRO A 360 -1.10 15.77 -5.66
CA PRO A 360 -0.56 15.29 -6.92
C PRO A 360 -0.13 16.52 -7.72
N ARG A 361 1.07 16.50 -8.33
CA ARG A 361 1.44 17.49 -9.35
C ARG A 361 0.24 17.74 -10.26
N LYS A 362 0.08 18.97 -10.77
CA LYS A 362 -1.02 19.28 -11.71
C LYS A 362 -1.13 18.23 -12.83
N GLU A 363 0.01 17.68 -13.25
CA GLU A 363 0.18 16.56 -14.20
C GLU A 363 -0.61 15.28 -13.84
N TYR A 364 -0.85 15.03 -12.56
CA TYR A 364 -1.61 13.88 -12.06
C TYR A 364 -3.10 14.18 -11.84
N ARG A 365 -3.52 15.45 -11.99
CA ARG A 365 -4.90 15.90 -11.80
C ARG A 365 -5.49 16.33 -13.14
N ARG A 366 -6.03 15.38 -13.90
CA ARG A 366 -7.12 15.56 -14.90
C ARG A 366 -7.47 14.25 -15.60
#